data_AF-A0A1Y3V8B6-F1
#
_entry.id   AF-A0A1Y3V8B6-F1
#
_cell.length_a   1.000
_cell.length_b   1.000
_cell.length_c   1.000
_cell.angle_alpha   90.00
_cell.angle_beta   90.00
_cell.angle_gamma   90.00
#
_symmetry.space_group_name_H-M   'P 1'
#
loop_
_entity.id
_entity.type
_entity.pdbx_description
1 polymer ?
#
loop_
_entity_poly.entity_id
_entity_poly.type
_entity_poly.pdbx_seq_one_letter_code
_entity_poly.pdbx_strand_id
1 'polypeptide(L)'
;MAEYAKNVYIGIADAGAEHCFETLLHGQASSVGNYPIPQVKQYLGGERGYNASRGVFVYSCYDFPYLALYQQDEDKFSLVWEWRTDGDEYEIRNNEVIFDRRVKGVRGLCMSKDFIITLQRDRRKDDTDESTVGRDASKCPHTVFLYDYDGNLVKIVDLGIPVMRIASEEQSNTLYAIGVNPDFVLVKYEL
;
A
#
# COMPACT_ATOMS: atom_id res chain seq x y z
N MET A 1 -2.08 -8.71 -16.81
CA MET A 1 -1.36 -7.54 -16.24
C MET A 1 -2.23 -6.30 -16.41
N ALA A 2 -2.12 -5.32 -15.52
CA ALA A 2 -2.80 -4.02 -15.67
C ALA A 2 -1.82 -3.00 -16.27
N GLU A 3 -2.32 -2.08 -17.10
CA GLU A 3 -1.53 -0.94 -17.58
C GLU A 3 -1.56 0.17 -16.54
N TYR A 4 -0.39 0.54 -16.02
CA TYR A 4 -0.25 1.61 -15.03
C TYR A 4 0.13 2.95 -15.66
N ALA A 5 0.87 2.90 -16.76
CA ALA A 5 1.18 4.01 -17.63
C ALA A 5 1.41 3.46 -19.05
N LYS A 6 1.50 4.35 -20.04
CA LYS A 6 1.72 3.97 -21.44
C LYS A 6 2.93 3.02 -21.56
N ASN A 7 2.68 1.79 -22.01
CA ASN A 7 3.70 0.73 -22.16
C ASN A 7 4.35 0.24 -20.85
N VAL A 8 3.71 0.48 -19.70
CA VAL A 8 4.14 -0.01 -18.38
C VAL A 8 3.03 -0.91 -17.84
N TYR A 9 3.23 -2.22 -17.95
CA TYR A 9 2.29 -3.21 -17.44
C TYR A 9 2.87 -3.94 -16.25
N ILE A 10 2.08 -4.07 -15.19
CA ILE A 10 2.47 -4.80 -13.97
C ILE A 10 1.34 -5.79 -13.64
N GLY A 11 1.70 -7.06 -13.47
CA GLY A 11 0.82 -8.16 -13.09
C GLY A 11 1.27 -8.81 -11.79
N ILE A 12 0.37 -9.60 -11.21
CA ILE A 12 0.72 -10.51 -10.12
C ILE A 12 1.26 -11.77 -10.77
N ALA A 13 2.42 -12.25 -10.30
CA ALA A 13 2.99 -13.51 -10.77
C ALA A 13 2.20 -14.71 -10.21
N ASP A 14 2.33 -15.86 -10.87
CA ASP A 14 1.75 -17.10 -10.37
C ASP A 14 2.32 -17.48 -8.99
N ALA A 15 1.51 -18.19 -8.20
CA ALA A 15 1.94 -18.66 -6.88
C ALA A 15 3.19 -19.56 -6.99
N GLY A 16 4.18 -19.34 -6.14
CA GLY A 16 5.44 -20.07 -6.16
C GLY A 16 6.53 -19.49 -7.09
N ALA A 17 6.23 -18.44 -7.86
CA ALA A 17 7.22 -17.75 -8.67
C ALA A 17 8.40 -17.20 -7.83
N GLU A 18 9.49 -16.84 -8.49
CA GLU A 18 10.65 -16.24 -7.81
C GLU A 18 10.32 -14.87 -7.21
N HIS A 19 9.52 -14.10 -7.94
CA HIS A 19 9.16 -12.73 -7.61
C HIS A 19 7.63 -12.55 -7.59
N CYS A 20 7.16 -11.57 -6.81
CA CYS A 20 5.73 -11.35 -6.59
C CYS A 20 4.99 -10.78 -7.82
N PHE A 21 5.70 -10.07 -8.68
CA PHE A 21 5.14 -9.38 -9.84
C PHE A 21 5.83 -9.78 -11.14
N GLU A 22 5.04 -9.78 -12.20
CA GLU A 22 5.51 -9.81 -13.58
C GLU A 22 5.34 -8.42 -14.19
N THR A 23 6.24 -8.05 -15.07
CA THR A 23 6.27 -6.73 -15.70
C THR A 23 6.47 -6.88 -17.20
N LEU A 24 5.87 -5.98 -17.95
CA LEU A 24 6.13 -5.79 -19.37
C LEU A 24 6.38 -4.30 -19.59
N LEU A 25 7.66 -3.94 -19.74
CA LEU A 25 8.12 -2.56 -19.89
C LEU A 25 8.60 -2.36 -21.32
N HIS A 26 7.93 -1.48 -22.06
CA HIS A 26 8.31 -1.19 -23.45
C HIS A 26 8.41 -2.44 -24.36
N GLY A 27 7.65 -3.50 -24.04
CA GLY A 27 7.66 -4.77 -24.77
C GLY A 27 8.64 -5.83 -24.22
N GLN A 28 9.41 -5.51 -23.18
CA GLN A 28 10.34 -6.43 -22.52
C GLN A 28 9.71 -7.01 -21.25
N ALA A 29 9.61 -8.33 -21.21
CA ALA A 29 9.08 -9.04 -20.05
C ALA A 29 10.18 -9.22 -18.98
N SER A 30 9.81 -9.03 -17.72
CA SER A 30 10.68 -9.24 -16.56
C SER A 30 9.83 -9.59 -15.34
N SER A 31 10.46 -9.93 -14.21
CA SER A 31 9.78 -10.17 -12.94
C SER A 31 10.49 -9.42 -11.81
N VAL A 32 9.74 -9.00 -10.80
CA VAL A 32 10.23 -8.16 -9.71
C VAL A 32 9.34 -8.30 -8.48
N GLY A 33 9.86 -7.91 -7.33
CA GLY A 33 9.08 -7.76 -6.12
C GLY A 33 9.35 -8.86 -5.11
N ASN A 34 9.55 -8.44 -3.87
CA ASN A 34 9.64 -9.35 -2.74
C ASN A 34 8.23 -9.80 -2.35
N TYR A 35 8.12 -11.04 -1.86
CA TYR A 35 6.94 -11.45 -1.13
C TYR A 35 6.95 -10.80 0.25
N PRO A 36 5.82 -10.23 0.72
CA PRO A 36 5.78 -9.59 2.04
C PRO A 36 6.25 -10.52 3.17
N ILE A 37 5.93 -11.81 3.05
CA ILE A 37 6.37 -12.90 3.91
C ILE A 37 7.28 -13.82 3.07
N PRO A 38 8.63 -13.71 3.17
CA PRO A 38 9.56 -14.39 2.27
C PRO A 38 9.45 -15.92 2.28
N GLN A 39 9.01 -16.50 3.39
CA GLN A 39 8.84 -17.95 3.56
C GLN A 39 7.63 -18.49 2.78
N VAL A 40 6.69 -17.63 2.38
CA VAL A 40 5.47 -18.02 1.66
C VAL A 40 5.40 -17.23 0.36
N LYS A 41 5.66 -17.92 -0.76
CA LYS A 41 5.65 -17.36 -2.12
C LYS A 41 4.23 -17.19 -2.67
N GLN A 42 3.41 -16.43 -1.95
CA GLN A 42 2.02 -16.16 -2.28
C GLN A 42 1.77 -14.66 -2.30
N TYR A 43 1.02 -14.19 -3.29
CA TYR A 43 0.50 -12.82 -3.27
C TYR A 43 -0.59 -12.70 -2.20
N LEU A 44 -0.39 -11.76 -1.27
CA LEU A 44 -1.25 -11.59 -0.08
C LEU A 44 -2.32 -10.49 -0.25
N GLY A 45 -2.48 -9.97 -1.47
CA GLY A 45 -3.35 -8.82 -1.69
C GLY A 45 -2.76 -7.53 -1.13
N GLY A 46 -3.33 -6.42 -1.55
CA GLY A 46 -2.95 -5.10 -1.07
C GLY A 46 -3.14 -4.01 -2.12
N GLU A 47 -2.74 -2.80 -1.76
CA GLU A 47 -2.76 -1.68 -2.69
C GLU A 47 -1.47 -1.61 -3.48
N ARG A 48 -1.59 -1.18 -4.73
CA ARG A 48 -0.49 -0.98 -5.67
C ARG A 48 -0.68 0.35 -6.37
N GLY A 49 0.40 1.09 -6.53
CA GLY A 49 0.39 2.37 -7.23
C GLY A 49 1.65 2.55 -8.05
N TYR A 50 1.54 3.28 -9.15
CA TYR A 50 2.68 3.70 -9.96
C TYR A 50 2.62 5.21 -10.13
N ASN A 51 3.74 5.89 -9.92
CA ASN A 51 3.88 7.31 -10.21
C ASN A 51 4.76 7.45 -11.45
N ALA A 52 4.15 7.87 -12.56
CA ALA A 52 4.80 7.92 -13.85
C ALA A 52 5.85 9.03 -13.94
N SER A 53 5.62 10.17 -13.28
CA SER A 53 6.58 11.27 -13.26
C SER A 53 7.89 10.92 -12.54
N ARG A 54 7.84 9.98 -11.59
CA ARG A 54 9.01 9.51 -10.81
C ARG A 54 9.53 8.15 -11.26
N GLY A 55 8.77 7.41 -12.05
CA GLY A 55 9.11 6.05 -12.44
C GLY A 55 9.13 5.10 -11.24
N VAL A 56 8.21 5.23 -10.28
CA VAL A 56 8.23 4.40 -9.07
C VAL A 56 6.95 3.60 -8.91
N PHE A 57 7.11 2.36 -8.47
CA PHE A 57 6.03 1.44 -8.16
C PHE A 57 6.02 1.14 -6.66
N VAL A 58 4.86 1.22 -6.04
CA VAL A 58 4.67 0.96 -4.61
C VAL A 58 3.70 -0.19 -4.43
N TYR A 59 4.03 -1.07 -3.49
CA TYR A 59 3.16 -2.15 -3.05
C TYR A 59 3.03 -2.16 -1.53
N SER A 60 1.81 -2.38 -1.05
CA SER A 60 1.47 -2.53 0.37
C SER A 60 0.63 -3.78 0.60
N CYS A 61 0.45 -4.24 1.84
CA CYS A 61 -0.42 -5.38 2.16
C CYS A 61 -1.61 -4.96 3.03
N TYR A 62 -2.77 -5.62 2.85
CA TYR A 62 -3.97 -5.38 3.66
C TYR A 62 -3.93 -6.08 5.02
N ASP A 63 -3.33 -7.25 5.10
CA ASP A 63 -3.50 -8.13 6.27
C ASP A 63 -2.49 -7.88 7.38
N PHE A 64 -1.35 -7.26 7.06
CA PHE A 64 -0.38 -6.83 8.06
C PHE A 64 0.41 -5.62 7.53
N PRO A 65 1.06 -4.85 8.41
CA PRO A 65 1.78 -3.66 7.98
C PRO A 65 3.00 -4.02 7.12
N TYR A 66 2.92 -3.62 5.85
CA TYR A 66 3.93 -3.87 4.84
C TYR A 66 3.90 -2.75 3.78
N LEU A 67 5.07 -2.27 3.36
CA LEU A 67 5.22 -1.29 2.30
C LEU A 67 6.57 -1.46 1.61
N ALA A 68 6.59 -1.49 0.27
CA ALA A 68 7.81 -1.58 -0.51
C ALA A 68 7.77 -0.61 -1.70
N LEU A 69 8.92 0.00 -2.00
CA LEU A 69 9.12 0.89 -3.13
C LEU A 69 10.11 0.26 -4.12
N TYR A 70 9.74 0.34 -5.40
CA TYR A 70 10.55 -0.12 -6.52
C TYR A 70 10.77 1.05 -7.49
N GLN A 71 12.01 1.21 -7.95
CA GLN A 71 12.38 2.20 -8.95
C GLN A 71 12.41 1.52 -10.32
N GLN A 72 11.74 2.14 -11.30
CA GLN A 72 11.86 1.79 -12.70
C GLN A 72 13.16 2.37 -13.24
N ASP A 73 13.99 1.49 -13.80
CA ASP A 73 15.05 1.82 -14.76
C ASP A 73 14.48 1.66 -16.19
N GLU A 74 15.29 1.72 -17.27
CA GLU A 74 14.77 1.66 -18.65
C GLU A 74 13.79 0.48 -18.90
N ASP A 75 14.15 -0.72 -18.47
CA ASP A 75 13.48 -1.97 -18.85
C ASP A 75 13.32 -2.95 -17.69
N LYS A 76 13.53 -2.49 -16.45
CA LYS A 76 13.29 -3.28 -15.23
C LYS A 76 12.90 -2.41 -14.05
N PHE A 77 12.38 -3.06 -13.02
CA PHE A 77 12.26 -2.47 -11.68
C PHE A 77 13.32 -3.04 -10.75
N SER A 78 13.79 -2.21 -9.82
CA SER A 78 14.72 -2.59 -8.75
C SER A 78 14.13 -2.16 -7.40
N LEU A 79 14.28 -2.99 -6.36
CA LEU A 79 13.87 -2.63 -5.01
C LEU A 79 14.69 -1.45 -4.49
N VAL A 80 14.04 -0.42 -3.97
CA VAL A 80 14.69 0.72 -3.31
C VAL A 80 14.76 0.46 -1.81
N TRP A 81 13.60 0.24 -1.20
CA TRP A 81 13.46 -0.09 0.21
C TRP A 81 12.19 -0.90 0.45
N GLU A 82 12.18 -1.59 1.59
CA GLU A 82 11.08 -2.42 2.06
C GLU A 82 10.95 -2.23 3.57
N TRP A 83 9.73 -2.03 4.03
CA TRP A 83 9.36 -2.00 5.43
C TRP A 83 8.30 -3.06 5.71
N ARG A 84 8.48 -3.77 6.83
CA ARG A 84 7.52 -4.71 7.41
C ARG A 84 7.68 -4.74 8.91
N THR A 85 6.67 -5.23 9.62
CA THR A 85 6.77 -5.53 11.04
C THR A 85 7.65 -6.76 11.31
N ASP A 86 8.14 -6.88 12.54
CA ASP A 86 9.07 -7.93 12.97
C ASP A 86 8.42 -9.31 13.20
N GLY A 87 7.13 -9.47 12.83
CA GLY A 87 6.51 -10.79 12.66
C GLY A 87 5.59 -11.27 13.78
N ASP A 88 5.22 -10.43 14.75
CA ASP A 88 4.24 -10.79 15.78
C ASP A 88 2.79 -10.83 15.25
N GLU A 89 2.56 -10.28 14.06
CA GLU A 89 1.24 -10.16 13.44
C GLU A 89 0.84 -11.39 12.60
N TYR A 90 1.67 -12.43 12.50
CA TYR A 90 1.30 -13.67 11.82
C TYR A 90 2.09 -14.88 12.32
N GLU A 91 1.50 -16.07 12.19
CA GLU A 91 2.21 -17.35 12.31
C GLU A 91 2.20 -18.09 10.96
N ILE A 92 3.24 -18.88 10.71
CA ILE A 92 3.28 -19.79 9.55
C ILE A 92 3.05 -21.21 10.05
N ARG A 93 2.00 -21.86 9.56
CA ARG A 93 1.67 -23.26 9.88
C ARG A 93 1.33 -24.01 8.60
N ASN A 94 2.00 -25.13 8.35
CA ASN A 94 1.79 -25.95 7.15
C ASN A 94 1.89 -25.17 5.83
N ASN A 95 2.87 -24.25 5.72
CA ASN A 95 3.03 -23.32 4.59
C ASN A 95 1.87 -22.33 4.36
N GLU A 96 0.94 -22.21 5.31
CA GLU A 96 -0.11 -21.20 5.31
C GLU A 96 0.22 -20.09 6.30
N VAL A 97 -0.14 -18.85 5.96
CA VAL A 97 -0.01 -17.70 6.84
C VAL A 97 -1.32 -17.50 7.60
N ILE A 98 -1.23 -17.45 8.92
CA ILE A 98 -2.34 -17.15 9.81
C ILE A 98 -2.08 -15.78 10.44
N PHE A 99 -2.79 -14.76 9.98
CA PHE A 99 -2.65 -13.39 10.47
C PHE A 99 -3.37 -13.14 11.80
N ASP A 100 -2.78 -12.33 12.67
CA ASP A 100 -3.48 -11.68 13.78
C ASP A 100 -4.45 -10.64 13.22
N ARG A 101 -5.73 -11.01 13.17
CA ARG A 101 -6.79 -10.18 12.57
C ARG A 101 -7.10 -8.90 13.35
N ARG A 102 -6.57 -8.75 14.57
CA ARG A 102 -6.72 -7.51 15.36
C ARG A 102 -5.92 -6.37 14.73
N VAL A 103 -4.81 -6.72 14.08
CA VAL A 103 -3.95 -5.82 13.33
C VAL A 103 -4.20 -6.00 11.83
N LYS A 104 -4.14 -4.89 11.09
CA LYS A 104 -4.27 -4.85 9.64
C LYS A 104 -3.22 -3.91 9.09
N GLY A 105 -2.91 -4.09 7.81
CA GLY A 105 -1.96 -3.28 7.08
C GLY A 105 -2.56 -2.01 6.49
N VAL A 106 -2.06 -1.64 5.31
CA VAL A 106 -2.45 -0.45 4.56
C VAL A 106 -3.79 -0.69 3.89
N ARG A 107 -4.78 0.18 4.16
CA ARG A 107 -6.14 0.08 3.62
C ARG A 107 -6.37 0.88 2.35
N GLY A 108 -5.49 1.83 2.06
CA GLY A 108 -5.53 2.67 0.87
C GLY A 108 -4.15 3.23 0.60
N LEU A 109 -3.80 3.43 -0.66
CA LEU A 109 -2.49 3.92 -1.07
C LEU A 109 -2.62 4.87 -2.25
N CYS A 110 -1.95 6.01 -2.17
CA CYS A 110 -1.75 6.89 -3.32
C CYS A 110 -0.39 7.59 -3.19
N MET A 111 -0.01 8.32 -4.23
CA MET A 111 1.25 9.06 -4.27
C MET A 111 0.98 10.51 -4.70
N SER A 112 1.67 11.42 -4.05
CA SER A 112 1.63 12.85 -4.35
C SER A 112 2.96 13.29 -4.95
N LYS A 113 3.15 14.61 -5.11
CA LYS A 113 4.44 15.16 -5.51
C LYS A 113 5.55 14.72 -4.57
N ASP A 114 5.38 14.89 -3.26
CA ASP A 114 6.46 14.71 -2.28
C ASP A 114 6.29 13.45 -1.42
N PHE A 115 5.13 12.78 -1.45
CA PHE A 115 4.81 11.71 -0.50
C PHE A 115 4.25 10.44 -1.14
N ILE A 116 4.61 9.30 -0.54
CA ILE A 116 3.81 8.08 -0.57
C ILE A 116 2.85 8.14 0.61
N ILE A 117 1.55 7.99 0.33
CA ILE A 117 0.48 8.23 1.30
C ILE A 117 -0.26 6.92 1.53
N THR A 118 -0.24 6.44 2.77
CA THR A 118 -0.99 5.24 3.16
C THR A 118 -2.11 5.60 4.14
N LEU A 119 -3.31 5.08 3.87
CA LEU A 119 -4.43 5.09 4.79
C LEU A 119 -4.30 3.88 5.71
N GLN A 120 -3.99 4.11 6.98
CA GLN A 120 -3.79 3.06 7.98
C GLN A 120 -4.04 3.62 9.38
N ARG A 121 -4.27 2.74 10.36
CA ARG A 121 -4.61 3.14 11.73
C ARG A 121 -3.36 3.47 12.55
N ASP A 122 -3.32 4.64 13.18
CA ASP A 122 -2.30 4.96 14.20
C ASP A 122 -2.61 4.23 15.51
N ARG A 123 -2.06 3.01 15.65
CA ARG A 123 -2.28 2.13 16.81
C ARG A 123 -1.81 2.68 18.14
N ARG A 124 -1.00 3.74 18.15
CA ARG A 124 -0.60 4.41 19.40
C ARG A 124 -1.73 5.26 19.98
N LYS A 125 -2.72 5.64 19.16
CA LYS A 125 -3.85 6.50 19.53
C LYS A 125 -5.20 5.81 19.38
N ASP A 126 -5.26 4.77 18.56
CA ASP A 126 -6.48 4.03 18.23
C ASP A 126 -6.24 2.52 18.32
N ASP A 127 -6.70 1.94 19.42
CA ASP A 127 -6.56 0.53 19.78
C ASP A 127 -7.68 -0.37 19.24
N THR A 128 -8.50 0.13 18.30
CA THR A 128 -9.62 -0.60 17.70
C THR A 128 -9.23 -1.99 17.24
N ASP A 129 -9.86 -3.04 17.78
CA ASP A 129 -9.71 -4.40 17.27
C ASP A 129 -10.32 -4.52 15.86
N GLU A 130 -9.46 -4.61 14.84
CA GLU A 130 -9.91 -4.65 13.45
C GLU A 130 -10.59 -5.94 13.02
N SER A 131 -10.52 -6.99 13.84
CA SER A 131 -11.32 -8.20 13.62
C SER A 131 -12.82 -7.95 13.84
N THR A 132 -13.17 -6.88 14.55
CA THR A 132 -14.56 -6.52 14.92
C THR A 132 -15.19 -5.45 14.03
N VAL A 133 -14.41 -4.84 13.13
CA VAL A 133 -14.85 -3.70 12.30
C VAL A 133 -15.78 -4.14 11.17
N GLY A 134 -15.46 -5.25 10.50
CA GLY A 134 -16.26 -5.75 9.37
C GLY A 134 -16.39 -4.72 8.24
N ARG A 135 -17.63 -4.48 7.80
CA ARG A 135 -17.95 -3.48 6.74
C ARG A 135 -18.43 -2.14 7.32
N ASP A 136 -18.21 -1.89 8.60
CA ASP A 136 -18.63 -0.66 9.25
C ASP A 136 -17.75 0.52 8.82
N ALA A 137 -18.33 1.40 8.02
CA ALA A 137 -17.63 2.54 7.46
C ALA A 137 -17.26 3.58 8.54
N SER A 138 -17.99 3.68 9.65
CA SER A 138 -17.65 4.61 10.73
C SER A 138 -16.45 4.17 11.56
N LYS A 139 -16.02 2.92 11.40
CA LYS A 139 -14.85 2.35 12.08
C LYS A 139 -13.62 2.27 11.18
N CYS A 140 -13.67 2.87 9.99
CA CYS A 140 -12.49 2.98 9.13
C CYS A 140 -11.35 3.77 9.81
N PRO A 141 -10.09 3.56 9.40
CA PRO A 141 -9.01 4.44 9.80
C PRO A 141 -9.33 5.90 9.44
N HIS A 142 -8.89 6.82 10.28
CA HIS A 142 -9.02 8.26 10.10
C HIS A 142 -7.67 8.96 9.91
N THR A 143 -6.58 8.18 9.86
CA THR A 143 -5.21 8.68 9.76
C THR A 143 -4.57 8.29 8.43
N VAL A 144 -3.74 9.19 7.90
CA VAL A 144 -2.80 8.89 6.81
C VAL A 144 -1.37 9.04 7.26
N PHE A 145 -0.50 8.16 6.78
CA PHE A 145 0.93 8.17 7.04
C PHE A 145 1.62 8.67 5.77
N LEU A 146 2.47 9.68 5.93
CA LEU A 146 3.20 10.33 4.85
C LEU A 146 4.64 9.89 4.90
N TYR A 147 5.06 9.13 3.90
CA TYR A 147 6.44 8.72 3.71
C TYR A 147 7.06 9.56 2.61
N ASP A 148 8.31 10.00 2.78
CA ASP A 148 9.08 10.46 1.63
C ASP A 148 9.46 9.27 0.73
N TYR A 149 10.00 9.57 -0.45
CA TYR A 149 10.41 8.53 -1.40
C TYR A 149 11.68 7.78 -0.98
N ASP A 150 12.38 8.24 0.06
CA ASP A 150 13.52 7.54 0.67
C ASP A 150 13.07 6.53 1.75
N GLY A 151 11.77 6.48 2.06
CA GLY A 151 11.15 5.53 2.98
C GLY A 151 11.02 6.03 4.41
N ASN A 152 11.33 7.30 4.67
CA ASN A 152 11.19 7.88 6.00
C ASN A 152 9.73 8.30 6.25
N LEU A 153 9.19 7.92 7.41
CA LEU A 153 7.92 8.45 7.88
C LEU A 153 8.09 9.93 8.28
N VAL A 154 7.58 10.83 7.45
CA VAL A 154 7.67 12.29 7.65
C VAL A 154 6.62 12.77 8.65
N LYS A 155 5.38 12.29 8.51
CA LYS A 155 4.25 12.77 9.31
C LYS A 155 3.09 11.77 9.34
N ILE A 156 2.37 11.74 10.45
CA ILE A 156 1.05 11.10 10.55
C ILE A 156 0.01 12.21 10.67
N VAL A 157 -0.99 12.20 9.79
CA VAL A 157 -2.06 13.20 9.74
C VAL A 157 -3.38 12.55 10.12
N ASP A 158 -4.05 13.10 11.12
CA ASP A 158 -5.44 12.77 11.44
C ASP A 158 -6.36 13.61 10.56
N LEU A 159 -7.20 12.95 9.78
CA LEU A 159 -8.15 13.56 8.86
C LEU A 159 -9.47 13.94 9.56
N GLY A 160 -9.64 13.58 10.84
CA GLY A 160 -10.77 13.95 11.68
C GLY A 160 -12.07 13.19 11.41
N ILE A 161 -12.12 12.38 10.35
CA ILE A 161 -13.26 11.52 10.00
C ILE A 161 -12.78 10.13 9.53
N PRO A 162 -13.58 9.07 9.69
CA PRO A 162 -13.29 7.76 9.10
C PRO A 162 -13.19 7.88 7.56
N VAL A 163 -12.13 7.33 6.99
CA VAL A 163 -11.84 7.40 5.55
C VAL A 163 -11.85 6.02 4.90
N MET A 164 -12.53 5.93 3.75
CA MET A 164 -12.66 4.70 2.97
C MET A 164 -11.68 4.60 1.81
N ARG A 165 -11.43 5.73 1.14
CA ARG A 165 -10.59 5.81 -0.06
C ARG A 165 -9.82 7.12 -0.03
N ILE A 166 -8.61 7.08 -0.56
CA ILE A 166 -7.75 8.23 -0.76
C ILE A 166 -7.28 8.26 -2.20
N ALA A 167 -7.05 9.47 -2.73
CA ALA A 167 -6.45 9.71 -4.02
C ALA A 167 -5.64 11.01 -3.97
N SER A 168 -4.57 11.08 -4.74
CA SER A 168 -3.72 12.26 -4.87
C SER A 168 -3.26 12.40 -6.31
N GLU A 169 -2.84 13.60 -6.67
CA GLU A 169 -2.21 13.89 -7.96
C GLU A 169 -0.68 13.92 -7.82
N GLU A 170 0.05 13.53 -8.87
CA GLU A 170 1.52 13.43 -8.83
C GLU A 170 2.22 14.81 -8.79
N GLN A 171 1.52 15.90 -9.15
CA GLN A 171 2.12 17.23 -9.28
C GLN A 171 1.85 18.16 -8.08
N SER A 172 1.01 17.75 -7.13
CA SER A 172 0.67 18.52 -5.93
C SER A 172 0.72 17.63 -4.68
N ASN A 173 0.58 18.22 -3.50
CA ASN A 173 0.36 17.50 -2.24
C ASN A 173 -1.11 17.58 -1.79
N THR A 174 -2.02 17.75 -2.74
CA THR A 174 -3.45 17.73 -2.48
C THR A 174 -3.94 16.30 -2.35
N LEU A 175 -4.56 15.98 -1.21
CA LEU A 175 -5.19 14.70 -0.94
C LEU A 175 -6.70 14.82 -1.04
N TYR A 176 -7.32 13.94 -1.81
CA TYR A 176 -8.77 13.74 -1.84
C TYR A 176 -9.13 12.47 -1.08
N ALA A 177 -10.19 12.53 -0.30
CA ALA A 177 -10.66 11.40 0.50
C ALA A 177 -12.18 11.23 0.42
N ILE A 178 -12.63 9.97 0.35
CA ILE A 178 -14.04 9.63 0.60
C ILE A 178 -14.14 9.23 2.07
N GLY A 179 -14.78 10.07 2.87
CA GLY A 179 -14.99 9.85 4.31
C GLY A 179 -16.46 9.66 4.67
N VAL A 180 -16.73 9.44 5.96
CA VAL A 180 -18.07 9.19 6.51
C VAL A 180 -18.39 10.21 7.60
N ASN A 181 -19.43 11.02 7.40
CA ASN A 181 -19.91 12.00 8.38
C ASN A 181 -21.31 12.58 8.05
N PRO A 182 -22.42 12.10 8.66
CA PRO A 182 -22.86 10.71 8.81
C PRO A 182 -23.08 9.99 7.46
N ASP A 183 -23.21 10.73 6.37
CA ASP A 183 -23.24 10.22 4.99
C ASP A 183 -21.84 10.23 4.37
N PHE A 184 -21.69 9.69 3.15
CA PHE A 184 -20.43 9.75 2.42
C PHE A 184 -20.12 11.17 1.95
N VAL A 185 -18.90 11.62 2.21
CA VAL A 185 -18.41 12.95 1.84
C VAL A 185 -17.11 12.87 1.06
N LEU A 186 -16.96 13.74 0.07
CA LEU A 186 -15.66 14.00 -0.58
C LEU A 186 -14.99 15.16 0.12
N VAL A 187 -13.79 14.94 0.65
CA VAL A 187 -13.01 15.95 1.36
C VAL A 187 -11.68 16.16 0.64
N LYS A 188 -11.22 17.41 0.64
CA LYS A 188 -9.92 17.83 0.11
C LYS A 188 -9.05 18.31 1.27
N TYR A 189 -7.81 17.84 1.32
CA TYR A 189 -6.77 18.25 2.27
C TYR A 189 -5.54 18.74 1.51
N GLU A 190 -4.81 19.68 2.10
CA GLU A 190 -3.45 20.04 1.68
C GLU A 190 -2.48 19.47 2.72
N LEU A 191 -1.53 18.65 2.28
CA LEU A 191 -0.62 17.88 3.16
C LEU A 191 0.68 18.62 3.47
#